data_AF-A0A963UKJ8-F1
#
_entry.id   AF-A0A963UKJ8-F1
#
_cell.length_a   1.000
_cell.length_b   1.000
_cell.length_c   1.000
_cell.angle_alpha   90.00
_cell.angle_beta   90.00
_cell.angle_gamma   90.00
#
_symmetry.space_group_name_H-M   'P 1'
#
loop_
_entity.id
_entity.type
_entity.pdbx_description
1 polymer ?
#
loop_
_entity_poly.entity_id
_entity_poly.type
_entity_poly.pdbx_seq_one_letter_code
_entity_poly.pdbx_strand_id
1 'polypeptide(L)' 'MSHAEDHAGSRRDFLYYATAGAGTVATGAAVWTLVDQMNPSADVQALSSIFVDISGVEVGTQLTVKWRGKPV' A
#
# COMPACT_ATOMS: atom_id res chain seq x y z
N MET A 1 -25.22 -33.15 -38.71
CA MET A 1 -23.98 -32.64 -38.08
C MET A 1 -24.40 -31.87 -36.83
N SER A 2 -24.20 -32.42 -35.63
CA SER A 2 -24.62 -31.80 -34.38
C SER A 2 -23.55 -30.85 -33.86
N HIS A 3 -23.93 -29.64 -33.43
CA HIS A 3 -23.10 -28.60 -32.79
C HIS A 3 -22.35 -29.01 -31.50
N ALA A 4 -22.36 -30.29 -31.13
CA ALA A 4 -21.68 -30.79 -29.94
C ALA A 4 -20.15 -30.85 -30.09
N GLU A 5 -19.63 -30.92 -31.33
CA GLU A 5 -18.20 -31.12 -31.59
C GLU A 5 -17.38 -29.81 -31.55
N ASP A 6 -18.01 -28.64 -31.70
CA ASP A 6 -17.33 -27.32 -31.68
C ASP A 6 -16.92 -26.81 -30.29
N HIS A 7 -17.36 -27.47 -29.20
CA HIS A 7 -17.14 -26.98 -27.83
C HIS A 7 -16.19 -27.83 -26.99
N ALA A 8 -15.56 -28.86 -27.56
CA ALA A 8 -14.65 -29.74 -26.80
C ALA A 8 -13.38 -28.99 -26.33
N GLY A 9 -12.86 -28.06 -27.14
CA GLY A 9 -11.67 -27.26 -26.80
C GLY A 9 -11.97 -26.02 -25.94
N SER A 10 -13.03 -25.28 -26.27
CA SER A 10 -13.32 -23.96 -25.66
C SER A 10 -13.66 -24.00 -24.17
N ARG A 11 -14.32 -25.06 -23.69
CA ARG A 11 -14.66 -25.20 -22.26
C ARG A 11 -13.42 -25.43 -21.39
N ARG A 12 -12.47 -26.22 -21.88
CA ARG A 12 -11.22 -26.48 -21.15
C ARG A 12 -10.32 -25.26 -21.15
N ASP A 13 -10.24 -24.57 -22.30
CA ASP A 13 -9.47 -23.34 -22.42
C ASP A 13 -10.02 -22.24 -21.50
N PHE A 14 -11.35 -22.09 -21.44
CA PHE A 14 -12.00 -21.22 -20.46
C PHE A 14 -11.61 -21.56 -19.02
N LEU A 15 -11.62 -22.85 -18.64
CA LEU A 15 -11.22 -23.26 -17.29
C LEU A 15 -9.75 -22.92 -17.01
N TYR A 16 -8.85 -23.06 -17.99
CA TYR A 16 -7.45 -22.65 -17.82
C TYR A 16 -7.31 -21.15 -17.62
N TYR A 17 -7.97 -20.33 -18.43
CA TYR A 17 -7.94 -18.87 -18.27
C TYR A 17 -8.57 -18.42 -16.95
N ALA A 18 -9.70 -19.01 -16.57
CA ALA A 18 -10.37 -18.70 -15.31
C ALA A 18 -9.49 -19.08 -14.12
N THR A 19 -8.86 -20.26 -14.14
CA THR A 19 -7.97 -20.72 -13.07
C THR A 19 -6.70 -19.87 -12.98
N ALA A 20 -6.06 -19.60 -14.13
CA ALA A 20 -4.88 -18.74 -14.18
C ALA A 20 -5.21 -17.32 -13.70
N GLY A 21 -6.33 -16.74 -14.16
CA GLY A 21 -6.78 -15.42 -13.75
C GLY A 21 -7.07 -15.33 -12.26
N ALA A 22 -7.78 -16.31 -11.70
CA ALA A 22 -8.02 -16.39 -10.26
C ALA A 22 -6.70 -16.50 -9.48
N GLY A 23 -5.76 -17.32 -9.95
CA GLY A 23 -4.42 -17.45 -9.39
C GLY A 23 -3.65 -16.13 -9.37
N THR A 24 -3.62 -15.42 -10.50
CA THR A 24 -2.96 -14.11 -10.60
C THR A 24 -3.55 -13.08 -9.64
N VAL A 25 -4.88 -13.01 -9.52
CA VAL A 25 -5.55 -12.09 -8.58
C VAL A 25 -5.19 -12.43 -7.13
N ALA A 26 -5.25 -13.71 -6.76
CA ALA A 26 -4.91 -14.16 -5.41
C ALA A 26 -3.45 -13.88 -5.05
N THR A 27 -2.52 -14.16 -5.97
CA THR A 27 -1.10 -13.83 -5.80
C THR A 27 -0.89 -12.32 -5.66
N GLY A 28 -1.52 -11.51 -6.50
CA GLY A 28 -1.43 -10.05 -6.42
C GLY A 28 -1.93 -9.52 -5.08
N ALA A 29 -3.07 -10.01 -4.60
CA ALA A 29 -3.63 -9.63 -3.30
C ALA A 29 -2.70 -10.03 -2.13
N ALA A 30 -2.10 -11.21 -2.20
CA ALA A 30 -1.16 -11.68 -1.18
C ALA A 30 0.16 -10.89 -1.19
N VAL A 31 0.70 -10.58 -2.37
CA VAL A 31 1.94 -9.80 -2.49
C VAL A 31 1.73 -8.34 -2.08
N TRP A 32 0.57 -7.75 -2.37
CA TRP A 32 0.27 -6.37 -2.01
C TRP A 32 0.42 -6.12 -0.51
N THR A 33 -0.13 -6.99 0.35
CA THR A 33 -0.06 -6.79 1.80
C THR A 33 1.38 -6.86 2.34
N LEU A 34 2.23 -7.69 1.73
CA LEU A 34 3.65 -7.78 2.07
C LEU A 34 4.42 -6.50 1.73
N VAL A 35 4.00 -5.80 0.67
CA VAL A 35 4.56 -4.50 0.29
C VAL A 35 3.96 -3.38 1.16
N ASP A 36 2.65 -3.38 1.33
CA ASP A 36 1.92 -2.31 2.01
C ASP A 36 2.29 -2.18 3.49
N GLN A 37 2.65 -3.27 4.16
CA GLN A 37 3.15 -3.22 5.55
C GLN A 37 4.47 -2.45 5.72
N MET A 38 5.18 -2.13 4.64
CA MET A 38 6.39 -1.29 4.68
C MET A 38 6.07 0.21 4.58
N ASN A 39 4.81 0.59 4.33
CA ASN A 39 4.37 1.98 4.34
C ASN A 39 4.36 2.57 5.76
N PRO A 40 4.39 3.91 5.92
CA PRO A 40 4.36 4.55 7.23
C PRO A 40 3.15 4.14 8.06
N SER A 41 3.41 3.56 9.23
CA SER A 41 2.40 3.11 10.19
C SER A 41 1.65 4.29 10.82
N ALA A 42 0.50 4.00 11.43
CA ALA A 42 -0.40 5.02 11.99
C ALA A 42 0.26 5.89 13.07
N ASP A 43 1.15 5.33 13.89
CA ASP A 43 1.91 6.04 14.90
C ASP A 43 2.92 7.04 14.29
N VAL A 44 3.56 6.67 13.19
CA VAL A 44 4.43 7.58 12.43
C VAL A 44 3.63 8.74 11.83
N GLN A 45 2.40 8.50 11.39
CA GLN A 45 1.52 9.54 10.86
C GLN A 45 0.99 10.47 11.97
N ALA A 46 0.74 9.96 13.18
CA ALA A 46 0.29 10.74 14.31
C ALA A 46 1.32 11.80 14.76
N LEU A 47 2.62 11.57 14.51
CA LEU A 47 3.71 12.52 14.77
C LEU A 47 3.74 13.72 13.79
N SER A 48 2.74 13.90 12.93
CA SER A 48 2.74 14.93 11.88
C SER A 48 2.57 16.37 12.39
N SER A 49 1.89 16.59 13.52
CA SER A 49 1.66 17.91 14.10
C SER A 49 2.11 17.99 15.56
N ILE A 50 2.91 19.01 15.90
CA ILE A 50 3.32 19.33 17.27
C ILE A 50 3.07 20.82 17.55
N PHE A 51 2.77 21.16 18.80
CA PHE A 51 2.76 22.56 19.25
C PHE A 51 4.06 22.84 19.98
N VAL A 52 4.71 23.95 19.62
CA VAL A 52 5.91 24.45 20.28
C VAL A 52 5.57 25.80 20.88
N ASP A 53 5.72 25.92 22.20
CA ASP A 53 5.60 27.21 22.88
C ASP A 53 6.85 28.06 22.61
N ILE A 54 6.62 29.32 22.24
CA ILE A 54 7.68 30.29 21.90
C ILE A 54 7.66 31.52 22.83
N SER A 55 6.83 31.52 23.87
CA SER A 55 6.64 32.69 24.74
C SER A 55 7.92 33.18 25.43
N GLY A 56 8.90 32.30 25.62
CA GLY A 56 10.19 32.60 26.25
C GLY A 56 11.35 32.85 25.28
N VAL A 57 11.11 32.91 23.95
CA VAL A 57 12.19 33.07 22.96
C VAL A 57 12.60 34.53 22.83
N GLU A 58 13.85 34.83 23.19
CA GLU A 58 14.42 36.18 23.10
C GLU A 58 14.89 36.52 21.68
N VAL A 59 14.93 37.82 21.37
CA VAL A 59 15.39 38.31 20.05
C VAL A 59 16.86 37.96 19.84
N GLY A 60 17.17 37.38 18.67
CA GLY A 60 18.53 36.96 18.31
C GLY A 60 18.92 35.57 18.82
N THR A 61 18.02 34.87 19.52
CA THR A 61 18.22 33.47 19.94
C THR A 61 17.59 32.49 18.95
N GLN A 62 18.08 31.24 18.97
CA GLN A 62 17.55 30.16 18.14
C GLN A 62 17.03 29.03 19.03
N LEU A 63 15.79 28.61 18.79
CA LEU A 63 15.20 27.42 19.37
C LEU A 63 15.23 26.31 18.30
N THR A 64 15.98 25.24 18.54
CA THR A 64 16.00 24.08 17.65
C THR A 64 15.09 23.00 18.20
N VAL A 65 14.07 22.61 17.44
CA VAL A 65 13.11 21.58 17.84
C VAL A 65 13.24 20.36 16.94
N LYS A 66 13.07 19.17 17.50
CA LYS A 66 13.00 17.94 16.71
C LYS A 66 11.61 17.79 16.11
N TRP A 67 11.50 17.89 14.80
CA TRP A 67 10.27 17.60 14.05
C TRP A 67 10.53 16.56 12.97
N ARG A 68 9.74 15.48 12.97
CA ARG A 68 9.86 14.36 12.02
C ARG A 68 11.29 13.80 11.86
N GLY A 69 12.02 13.73 12.98
CA GLY A 69 13.38 13.22 13.02
C GLY A 69 14.46 14.19 12.51
N LYS A 70 14.10 15.42 12.15
CA LYS A 70 15.01 16.48 11.69
C LYS A 70 14.96 17.68 12.64
N PRO A 71 16.07 18.43 12.80
CA PRO A 71 16.03 19.71 13.48
C PRO A 71 15.28 20.73 12.63
N VAL A 72 14.44 21.55 13.27
CA VAL A 72 13.74 22.70 12.68
C VAL A 72 13.94 23.88 13.61
#